data_AF-A0A935XW49-F1
#
_entry.id   AF-A0A935XW49-F1
#
_cell.length_a   1.000
_cell.length_b   1.000
_cell.length_c   1.000
_cell.angle_alpha   90.00
_cell.angle_beta   90.00
_cell.angle_gamma   90.00
#
_symmetry.space_group_name_H-M   'P 1'
#
loop_
_entity.id
_entity.type
_entity.pdbx_description
1 polymer ?
#
loop_
_entity_poly.entity_id
_entity_poly.type
_entity_poly.pdbx_seq_one_letter_code
_entity_poly.pdbx_strand_id
1 'polypeptide(L)'
;MNSSPTLAMLLLAASALVILALGSLHLLFTFRGTRLHPRDANVRAGMEAGLPVLTRETTMWRAWIGFNASHSYGAMLFGLVWGHLALAQPALLAQSPFLLALGLAVLLAYLHLGWRYWFSVPFRGIALATLLYVAGLVDLLLF
;
A
#
# COMPACT_ATOMS: atom_id res chain seq x y z
N MET A 1 -3.33 6.89 -31.73
CA MET A 1 -3.97 5.58 -31.92
C MET A 1 -4.07 4.94 -30.54
N ASN A 2 -5.28 4.79 -29.99
CA ASN A 2 -5.46 4.12 -28.70
C ASN A 2 -5.41 2.61 -28.94
N SER A 3 -4.24 2.01 -28.78
CA SER A 3 -4.12 0.57 -28.61
C SER A 3 -4.85 0.20 -27.32
N SER A 4 -5.76 -0.77 -27.38
CA SER A 4 -6.37 -1.34 -26.18
C SER A 4 -5.27 -1.75 -25.19
N PRO A 5 -5.44 -1.53 -23.87
CA PRO A 5 -4.45 -1.90 -22.88
C PRO A 5 -4.19 -3.42 -22.95
N THR A 6 -2.92 -3.81 -22.90
CA THR A 6 -2.51 -5.23 -22.92
C THR A 6 -2.93 -5.93 -21.63
N LEU A 7 -3.00 -7.27 -21.65
CA LEU A 7 -3.33 -8.05 -20.46
C LEU A 7 -2.35 -7.76 -19.31
N ALA A 8 -1.05 -7.74 -19.59
CA ALA A 8 -0.03 -7.32 -18.63
C ALA A 8 -0.35 -5.98 -17.93
N MET A 9 -0.70 -4.95 -18.70
CA MET A 9 -1.01 -3.64 -18.14
C MET A 9 -2.31 -3.63 -17.32
N LEU A 10 -3.32 -4.40 -17.74
CA LEU A 10 -4.54 -4.58 -16.96
C LEU A 10 -4.27 -5.29 -15.63
N LEU A 11 -3.40 -6.30 -15.60
CA LEU A 11 -3.00 -7.01 -14.38
C LEU A 11 -2.20 -6.10 -13.43
N LEU A 12 -1.26 -5.32 -13.96
CA LEU A 12 -0.51 -4.33 -13.19
C LEU A 12 -1.43 -3.23 -12.63
N ALA A 13 -2.39 -2.75 -13.43
CA ALA A 13 -3.39 -1.78 -12.99
C ALA A 13 -4.31 -2.36 -11.91
N ALA A 14 -4.73 -3.62 -12.04
CA ALA A 14 -5.54 -4.31 -11.03
C ALA A 14 -4.77 -4.47 -9.71
N SER A 15 -3.48 -4.82 -9.78
CA SER A 15 -2.60 -4.85 -8.60
C SER A 15 -2.54 -3.49 -7.90
N ALA A 16 -2.30 -2.42 -8.66
CA ALA A 16 -2.27 -1.05 -8.15
C ALA A 16 -3.61 -0.63 -7.52
N LEU A 17 -4.73 -1.01 -8.13
CA LEU A 17 -6.07 -0.71 -7.63
C LEU A 17 -6.35 -1.39 -6.27
N VAL A 18 -5.92 -2.65 -6.09
CA VAL A 18 -6.07 -3.35 -4.81
C VAL A 18 -5.32 -2.61 -3.70
N ILE A 19 -4.07 -2.21 -3.95
CA ILE A 19 -3.27 -1.46 -2.97
C ILE A 19 -3.87 -0.08 -2.71
N LEU A 20 -4.36 0.62 -3.74
CA LEU A 20 -5.05 1.91 -3.60
C LEU A 20 -6.28 1.80 -2.70
N ALA A 21 -7.10 0.77 -2.92
CA ALA A 21 -8.31 0.53 -2.12
C ALA A 21 -7.97 0.24 -0.65
N LEU A 22 -6.97 -0.61 -0.41
CA LEU A 22 -6.49 -0.90 0.96
C LEU A 22 -5.96 0.37 1.64
N GLY A 23 -5.10 1.14 0.97
CA GLY A 23 -4.56 2.39 1.49
C GLY A 23 -5.65 3.42 1.82
N SER A 24 -6.64 3.56 0.95
CA SER A 24 -7.77 4.49 1.12
C SER A 24 -8.69 4.09 2.28
N LEU A 25 -9.03 2.79 2.38
CA LEU A 25 -9.82 2.28 3.51
C LEU A 25 -9.06 2.38 4.83
N HIS A 26 -7.75 2.09 4.83
CA HIS A 26 -6.91 2.26 6.01
C HIS A 26 -6.83 3.73 6.45
N LEU A 27 -6.78 4.67 5.51
CA LEU A 27 -6.77 6.11 5.82
C LEU A 27 -8.10 6.52 6.44
N LEU A 28 -9.20 6.05 5.87
CA LEU A 28 -10.53 6.25 6.42
C LEU A 28 -10.62 5.73 7.86
N PHE A 29 -10.14 4.52 8.13
CA PHE A 29 -10.14 3.92 9.48
C PHE A 29 -9.15 4.57 10.45
N THR A 30 -8.12 5.26 9.94
CA THR A 30 -7.17 6.02 10.75
C THR A 30 -7.81 7.27 11.35
N PHE A 31 -8.65 7.97 10.57
CA PHE A 31 -9.27 9.22 11.03
C PHE A 31 -10.72 9.08 11.45
N ARG A 32 -11.41 7.98 11.07
CA ARG A 32 -12.84 7.78 11.36
C ARG A 32 -13.10 6.44 12.03
N GLY A 33 -13.88 6.50 13.10
CA GLY A 33 -14.26 5.34 13.91
C GLY A 33 -13.13 4.90 14.84
N THR A 34 -13.26 3.70 15.41
CA THR A 34 -12.37 3.17 16.44
C THR A 34 -11.64 1.89 16.03
N ARG A 35 -11.69 1.52 14.73
CA ARG A 35 -11.18 0.22 14.25
C ARG A 35 -9.67 0.04 14.47
N LEU A 36 -8.91 1.13 14.48
CA LEU A 36 -7.45 1.14 14.74
C LEU A 36 -7.09 1.65 16.13
N HIS A 37 -8.07 1.84 17.03
CA HIS A 37 -7.82 2.24 18.40
C HIS A 37 -7.45 1.02 19.25
N PRO A 38 -6.64 1.20 20.31
CA PRO A 38 -6.53 0.20 21.37
C PRO A 38 -7.90 -0.18 21.91
N ARG A 39 -8.13 -1.47 22.13
CA ARG A 39 -9.38 -1.96 22.74
C ARG A 39 -9.50 -1.55 24.21
N ASP A 40 -8.37 -1.53 24.92
CA ASP A 40 -8.30 -1.13 26.32
C ASP A 40 -8.17 0.41 26.45
N ALA A 41 -9.07 1.02 27.21
CA ALA A 41 -9.08 2.46 27.46
C ALA A 41 -7.83 2.94 28.21
N ASN A 42 -7.24 2.10 29.08
CA ASN A 42 -6.01 2.44 29.81
C ASN A 42 -4.81 2.54 28.87
N VAL A 43 -4.73 1.65 27.86
CA VAL A 43 -3.69 1.72 26.83
C VAL A 43 -3.83 3.00 26.02
N ARG A 44 -5.07 3.35 25.63
CA ARG A 44 -5.32 4.60 24.92
C ARG A 44 -4.91 5.83 25.77
N ALA A 45 -5.33 5.89 27.03
CA ALA A 45 -4.95 6.98 27.93
C ALA A 45 -3.43 7.08 28.10
N GLY A 46 -2.74 5.95 28.24
CA GLY A 46 -1.28 5.88 28.28
C GLY A 46 -0.62 6.38 27.00
N MET A 47 -1.16 6.07 25.82
CA MET A 47 -0.65 6.59 24.55
C MET A 47 -0.90 8.10 24.38
N GLU A 48 -2.01 8.61 24.90
CA GLU A 48 -2.35 10.04 24.84
C GLU A 48 -1.45 10.88 25.76
N ALA A 49 -1.04 10.35 26.91
CA ALA A 49 -0.14 11.01 27.85
C ALA A 49 1.36 10.75 27.57
N GLY A 50 1.70 9.57 27.06
CA GLY A 50 3.07 9.12 26.85
C GLY A 50 3.74 9.79 25.64
N LEU A 51 5.02 10.11 25.79
CA LEU A 51 5.85 10.69 24.72
C LEU A 51 6.87 9.66 24.23
N PRO A 52 7.23 9.66 22.93
CA PRO A 52 8.39 8.91 22.45
C PRO A 52 9.67 9.39 23.15
N VAL A 53 10.65 8.49 23.35
CA VAL A 53 11.96 8.88 23.91
C VAL A 53 12.67 9.93 23.03
N LEU A 54 12.48 9.83 21.71
CA LEU A 54 13.15 10.67 20.72
C LEU A 54 12.79 12.16 20.84
N THR A 55 11.56 12.51 21.24
CA THR A 55 11.09 13.90 21.21
C THR A 55 9.92 14.13 22.18
N ARG A 56 9.76 15.37 22.63
CA ARG A 56 8.61 15.82 23.46
C ARG A 56 7.52 16.54 22.66
N GLU A 57 7.67 16.66 21.34
CA GLU A 57 6.77 17.43 20.48
C GLU A 57 5.50 16.67 20.07
N THR A 58 5.45 15.36 20.30
CA THR A 58 4.32 14.49 19.95
C THR A 58 4.09 13.43 21.01
N THR A 59 2.86 12.93 21.10
CA THR A 59 2.49 11.82 21.98
C THR A 59 2.54 10.51 21.19
N MET A 60 2.60 9.37 21.89
CA MET A 60 2.52 8.06 21.25
C MET A 60 1.22 7.91 20.46
N TRP A 61 0.12 8.52 20.92
CA TRP A 61 -1.14 8.57 20.19
C TRP A 61 -1.06 9.37 18.89
N ARG A 62 -0.53 10.60 18.93
CA ARG A 62 -0.36 11.43 17.73
C ARG A 62 0.60 10.76 16.73
N ALA A 63 1.68 10.13 17.21
CA ALA A 63 2.59 9.35 16.39
C ALA A 63 1.90 8.13 15.76
N TRP A 64 1.09 7.38 16.53
CA TRP A 64 0.32 6.26 16.02
C TRP A 64 -0.60 6.68 14.86
N ILE A 65 -1.38 7.75 15.02
CA ILE A 65 -2.23 8.28 13.95
C ILE A 65 -1.39 8.71 12.74
N GLY A 66 -0.31 9.46 12.98
CA GLY A 66 0.58 9.94 11.92
C GLY A 66 1.24 8.82 11.12
N PHE A 67 1.70 7.75 11.77
CA PHE A 67 2.31 6.59 11.11
C PHE A 67 1.31 5.74 10.33
N ASN A 68 0.09 5.55 10.84
CA ASN A 68 -0.95 4.86 10.06
C ASN A 68 -1.36 5.71 8.83
N ALA A 69 -1.46 7.04 8.99
CA ALA A 69 -1.76 7.92 7.87
C ALA A 69 -0.63 7.94 6.82
N SER A 70 0.64 8.01 7.23
CA SER A 70 1.77 7.97 6.30
C SER A 70 1.88 6.62 5.59
N HIS A 71 1.57 5.53 6.29
CA HIS A 71 1.47 4.20 5.69
C HIS A 71 0.40 4.15 4.59
N SER A 72 -0.79 4.69 4.86
CA SER A 72 -1.84 4.87 3.86
C SER A 72 -1.38 5.69 2.66
N TYR A 73 -0.68 6.80 2.88
CA TYR A 73 -0.17 7.62 1.78
C TYR A 73 0.84 6.86 0.92
N GLY A 74 1.70 6.02 1.51
CA GLY A 74 2.59 5.15 0.76
C GLY A 74 1.84 4.18 -0.16
N ALA A 75 0.81 3.50 0.37
CA ALA A 75 -0.03 2.60 -0.42
C ALA A 75 -0.80 3.34 -1.53
N MET A 76 -1.39 4.50 -1.21
CA MET A 76 -2.09 5.32 -2.19
C MET A 76 -1.15 5.85 -3.27
N LEU A 77 0.06 6.29 -2.92
CA LEU A 77 1.07 6.73 -3.88
C LEU A 77 1.42 5.60 -4.85
N PHE A 78 1.66 4.39 -4.35
CA PHE A 78 1.88 3.22 -5.20
C PHE A 78 0.71 3.01 -6.17
N GLY A 79 -0.52 2.97 -5.64
CA GLY A 79 -1.72 2.74 -6.44
C GLY A 79 -1.96 3.81 -7.51
N LEU A 80 -1.74 5.08 -7.17
CA LEU A 80 -1.90 6.20 -8.10
C LEU A 80 -0.79 6.22 -9.17
N VAL A 81 0.47 6.02 -8.77
CA VAL A 81 1.61 6.09 -9.70
C VAL A 81 1.63 4.87 -10.63
N TRP A 82 1.64 3.64 -10.10
CA TRP A 82 1.67 2.44 -10.95
C TRP A 82 0.36 2.23 -11.70
N GLY A 83 -0.78 2.60 -11.12
CA GLY A 83 -2.07 2.58 -11.81
C GLY A 83 -2.10 3.57 -12.98
N HIS A 84 -1.65 4.81 -12.77
CA HIS A 84 -1.53 5.79 -13.85
C HIS A 84 -0.56 5.34 -14.93
N LEU A 85 0.61 4.85 -14.55
CA LEU A 85 1.60 4.35 -15.50
C LEU A 85 1.05 3.19 -16.33
N ALA A 86 0.37 2.22 -15.71
CA ALA A 86 -0.20 1.08 -16.43
C ALA A 86 -1.34 1.48 -17.39
N LEU A 87 -2.18 2.45 -17.03
CA LEU A 87 -3.36 2.81 -17.83
C LEU A 87 -3.11 3.93 -18.84
N ALA A 88 -2.30 4.92 -18.48
CA ALA A 88 -2.10 6.14 -19.26
C ALA A 88 -0.72 6.21 -19.94
N GLN A 89 0.30 5.56 -19.37
CA GLN A 89 1.67 5.55 -19.90
C GLN A 89 2.26 4.12 -20.00
N PRO A 90 1.53 3.15 -20.58
CA PRO A 90 1.91 1.73 -20.52
C PRO A 90 3.27 1.45 -21.17
N ALA A 91 3.61 2.17 -22.24
CA ALA A 91 4.90 2.04 -22.90
C ALA A 91 6.08 2.44 -21.99
N LEU A 92 5.91 3.50 -21.18
CA LEU A 92 6.93 3.93 -20.22
C LEU A 92 7.12 2.89 -19.12
N LEU A 93 6.03 2.33 -18.60
CA LEU A 93 6.11 1.29 -17.56
C LEU A 93 6.77 0.01 -18.10
N ALA A 94 6.32 -0.46 -19.27
CA ALA A 94 6.80 -1.69 -19.89
C ALA A 94 8.31 -1.64 -20.23
N GLN A 95 8.80 -0.46 -20.66
CA GLN A 95 10.20 -0.28 -21.08
C GLN A 95 11.13 0.08 -19.92
N SER A 96 10.63 0.18 -18.68
CA SER A 96 11.44 0.54 -17.51
C SER A 96 11.57 -0.62 -16.54
N PRO A 97 12.63 -1.45 -16.66
CA PRO A 97 12.93 -2.51 -15.70
C PRO A 97 13.03 -1.98 -14.26
N PHE A 98 13.52 -0.75 -14.09
CA PHE A 98 13.59 -0.09 -12.79
C PHE A 98 12.20 0.11 -12.17
N LEU A 99 11.23 0.68 -12.90
CA LEU A 99 9.88 0.90 -12.37
C LEU A 99 9.15 -0.42 -12.09
N LEU A 100 9.35 -1.42 -12.95
CA LEU A 100 8.79 -2.76 -12.76
C LEU A 100 9.37 -3.44 -11.51
N ALA A 101 10.69 -3.42 -11.34
CA ALA A 101 11.38 -4.01 -10.19
C ALA A 101 11.08 -3.26 -8.89
N LEU A 102 11.05 -1.92 -8.94
CA LEU A 102 10.70 -1.10 -7.78
C LEU A 102 9.28 -1.39 -7.30
N GLY A 103 8.32 -1.51 -8.23
CA GLY A 103 6.95 -1.82 -7.86
C GLY A 103 6.82 -3.19 -7.19
N LEU A 104 7.51 -4.20 -7.72
CA LEU A 104 7.58 -5.53 -7.08
C LEU A 104 8.25 -5.48 -5.71
N ALA A 105 9.36 -4.74 -5.57
CA ALA A 105 10.08 -4.60 -4.30
C ALA A 105 9.19 -3.97 -3.21
N VAL A 106 8.42 -2.94 -3.56
CA VAL A 106 7.45 -2.31 -2.65
C VAL A 106 6.38 -3.32 -2.21
N LEU A 107 5.79 -4.07 -3.15
CA LEU A 107 4.80 -5.09 -2.85
C LEU A 107 5.34 -6.18 -1.92
N LEU A 108 6.56 -6.66 -2.17
CA LEU A 108 7.22 -7.65 -1.32
C LEU A 108 7.53 -7.10 0.08
N ALA A 109 7.96 -5.84 0.19
CA ALA A 109 8.16 -5.19 1.48
C ALA A 109 6.85 -5.08 2.28
N TYR A 110 5.76 -4.67 1.63
CA TYR A 110 4.43 -4.62 2.25
C TYR A 110 3.93 -6.03 2.63
N LEU A 111 4.19 -7.04 1.80
CA LEU A 111 3.83 -8.42 2.10
C LEU A 111 4.58 -8.95 3.32
N HIS A 112 5.88 -8.65 3.42
CA HIS A 112 6.69 -8.99 4.59
C HIS A 112 6.18 -8.32 5.87
N LEU A 113 5.90 -7.01 5.81
CA LEU A 113 5.34 -6.29 6.95
C LEU A 113 3.95 -6.83 7.34
N GLY A 114 3.12 -7.13 6.35
CA GLY A 114 1.80 -7.72 6.53
C GLY A 114 1.84 -9.09 7.20
N TRP A 115 2.81 -9.92 6.84
CA TRP A 115 3.04 -11.21 7.46
C TRP A 115 3.54 -11.11 8.90
N ARG A 116 4.46 -10.16 9.16
CA ARG A 116 5.18 -10.11 10.44
C ARG A 116 4.52 -9.27 11.53
N TYR A 117 3.83 -8.19 11.14
CA TYR A 117 3.39 -7.14 12.07
C TYR A 117 1.90 -6.80 11.98
N TRP A 118 1.22 -7.13 10.87
CA TRP A 118 -0.19 -6.77 10.68
C TRP A 118 -1.11 -7.98 10.82
N PHE A 119 -2.38 -7.79 10.48
CA PHE A 119 -3.44 -8.80 10.55
C PHE A 119 -3.78 -9.38 9.18
N SER A 120 -4.55 -10.47 9.16
CA SER A 120 -4.72 -11.31 7.97
C SER A 120 -5.40 -10.63 6.78
N VAL A 121 -6.27 -9.64 7.00
CA VAL A 121 -7.01 -8.93 5.94
C VAL A 121 -6.08 -8.15 4.99
N PRO A 122 -5.27 -7.18 5.47
CA PRO A 122 -4.33 -6.47 4.59
C PRO A 122 -3.30 -7.42 3.98
N PHE A 123 -2.82 -8.42 4.73
CA PHE A 123 -1.89 -9.42 4.20
C PHE A 123 -2.45 -10.15 2.96
N ARG A 124 -3.69 -10.66 3.03
CA ARG A 124 -4.33 -11.35 1.90
C ARG A 124 -4.54 -10.43 0.70
N GLY A 125 -4.94 -9.18 0.95
CA GLY A 125 -5.11 -8.19 -0.11
C GLY A 125 -3.79 -7.85 -0.82
N ILE A 126 -2.70 -7.69 -0.05
CA ILE A 126 -1.36 -7.46 -0.62
C ILE A 126 -0.86 -8.70 -1.35
N ALA A 127 -1.09 -9.91 -0.83
CA ALA A 127 -0.73 -11.14 -1.52
C ALA A 127 -1.44 -11.24 -2.89
N LEU A 128 -2.73 -10.92 -2.97
CA LEU A 128 -3.46 -10.84 -4.23
C LEU A 128 -2.84 -9.80 -5.17
N ALA A 129 -2.55 -8.59 -4.68
CA ALA A 129 -1.90 -7.56 -5.49
C ALA A 129 -0.53 -8.01 -6.02
N THR A 130 0.28 -8.68 -5.20
CA THR A 130 1.58 -9.24 -5.59
C THR A 130 1.42 -10.32 -6.66
N LEU A 131 0.45 -11.23 -6.52
CA LEU A 131 0.18 -12.27 -7.52
C LEU A 131 -0.25 -11.66 -8.86
N LEU A 132 -1.14 -10.67 -8.84
CA LEU A 132 -1.55 -9.94 -10.04
C LEU A 132 -0.36 -9.23 -10.70
N TYR A 133 0.51 -8.60 -9.90
CA TYR A 133 1.69 -7.92 -10.41
C TYR A 133 2.66 -8.90 -11.08
N VAL A 134 2.97 -10.02 -10.41
CA VAL A 134 3.86 -11.06 -10.93
C VAL A 134 3.26 -11.69 -12.19
N ALA A 135 1.95 -11.96 -12.23
CA ALA A 135 1.29 -12.45 -13.43
C ALA A 135 1.41 -11.45 -14.60
N GLY A 136 1.25 -10.15 -14.33
CA GLY A 136 1.47 -9.11 -15.32
C GLY A 136 2.91 -9.02 -15.83
N LEU A 137 3.90 -9.21 -14.96
CA LEU A 137 5.31 -9.30 -15.37
C LEU A 137 5.59 -10.54 -16.22
N VAL A 138 5.03 -11.70 -15.85
CA VAL A 138 5.19 -12.94 -16.62
C VAL A 138 4.57 -12.78 -18.01
N ASP A 139 3.36 -12.24 -18.11
CA ASP A 139 2.70 -11.96 -19.39
C ASP A 139 3.56 -11.02 -20.27
N LEU A 140 4.06 -9.93 -19.68
CA LEU A 140 4.91 -8.95 -20.37
C LEU A 140 6.26 -9.51 -20.86
N LEU A 141 6.80 -10.53 -20.19
CA LEU A 141 8.09 -11.12 -20.54
C LEU A 141 7.96 -12.26 -21.56
N LEU A 142 6.79 -12.88 -21.66
CA LEU A 142 6.53 -14.01 -22.56
C LEU A 142 5.96 -13.57 -23.91
N PHE A 143 5.41 -12.35 -24.02
CA PHE A 143 4.73 -11.82 -25.20
C PHE A 143 5.10 -10.36 -25.45
#